data_AF-A0A3D4V784-F1
#
_entry.id   AF-A0A3D4V784-F1
#
_cell.length_a   1.000
_cell.length_b   1.000
_cell.length_c   1.000
_cell.angle_alpha   90.00
_cell.angle_beta   90.00
_cell.angle_gamma   90.00
#
_symmetry.space_group_name_H-M   'P 1'
#
loop_
_entity.id
_entity.type
_entity.pdbx_description
1 polymer ?
#
loop_
_entity_poly.entity_id
_entity_poly.type
_entity_poly.pdbx_seq_one_letter_code
_entity_poly.pdbx_strand_id
1 'polypeptide(L)'
;MNRGSQDGNDRASWAVLLQEATPEEIENLEFFDDLADRIRAVRAPDTGGANLGAPGRAVAAVTVLSGSATAQVLLDQVAPLLPGVIQELMPVPARQQCLDALWALSYLNAAQCAGSDAPTEQQAAEIAWLPTLVASLGQFSESEQQTIALAAAACRQVSLVPSVFGLAALPTFTPGATFGFNVQGFALHIAAAIESRAPYEDVEMAWLDFVHGFPIKLDTGTLDWPALLWAARAVYATIGGIPVAEVGDELHALVANA
;
A
#
# COMPACT_ATOMS: atom_id res chain seq x y z
N MET A 1 7.69 44.14 1.86
CA MET A 1 8.11 43.07 0.93
C MET A 1 8.18 41.79 1.73
N ASN A 2 7.11 41.00 1.68
CA ASN A 2 7.06 39.65 2.27
C ASN A 2 7.92 38.73 1.40
N ARG A 3 9.07 38.29 1.89
CA ARG A 3 9.70 37.05 1.43
C ARG A 3 8.97 35.92 2.15
N GLY A 4 7.81 35.54 1.61
CA GLY A 4 7.14 34.31 2.01
C GLY A 4 8.01 33.13 1.58
N SER A 5 8.20 32.19 2.49
CA SER A 5 8.95 30.95 2.38
C SER A 5 8.57 30.15 1.13
N GLN A 6 9.34 30.29 0.05
CA GLN A 6 9.33 29.34 -1.08
C GLN A 6 10.13 28.07 -0.76
N ASP A 7 11.05 28.12 0.20
CA ASP A 7 11.94 27.00 0.55
C ASP A 7 11.24 25.79 1.20
N GLY A 8 9.95 25.92 1.58
CA GLY A 8 9.21 24.85 2.26
C GLY A 8 8.56 23.82 1.33
N ASN A 9 8.28 24.18 0.07
CA ASN A 9 7.50 23.33 -0.83
C ASN A 9 8.36 22.52 -1.81
N ASP A 10 9.64 22.88 -1.98
CA ASP A 10 10.54 22.20 -2.92
C ASP A 10 10.99 20.82 -2.43
N ARG A 11 10.83 20.49 -1.13
CA ARG A 11 11.24 19.21 -0.56
C ARG A 11 10.29 18.05 -0.87
N ALA A 12 9.00 18.33 -1.07
CA ALA A 12 7.99 17.29 -1.27
C ALA A 12 7.65 17.13 -2.75
N SER A 13 8.62 16.64 -3.55
CA SER A 13 8.45 16.36 -4.98
C SER A 13 9.02 14.99 -5.36
N TRP A 14 8.53 14.40 -6.45
CA TRP A 14 9.07 13.14 -6.97
C TRP A 14 10.55 13.23 -7.32
N ALA A 15 10.99 14.35 -7.89
CA ALA A 15 12.40 14.57 -8.21
C ALA A 15 13.31 14.52 -6.98
N VAL A 16 12.85 15.05 -5.83
CA VAL A 16 13.60 14.97 -4.57
C VAL A 16 13.58 13.54 -4.03
N LEU A 17 12.40 12.90 -3.95
CA LEU A 17 12.29 11.52 -3.47
C LEU A 17 13.16 10.55 -4.27
N LEU A 18 13.19 10.66 -5.61
CA LEU A 18 14.02 9.82 -6.48
C LEU A 18 15.53 10.06 -6.31
N GLN A 19 15.95 11.29 -5.96
CA GLN A 19 17.36 11.61 -5.71
C GLN A 19 17.81 11.16 -4.30
N GLU A 20 16.92 11.29 -3.32
CA GLU A 20 17.18 10.99 -1.91
C GLU A 20 16.92 9.52 -1.54
N ALA A 21 16.27 8.74 -2.42
CA ALA A 21 15.96 7.31 -2.27
C ALA A 21 17.17 6.40 -1.96
N THR A 22 18.39 6.93 -1.92
CA THR A 22 19.58 6.10 -1.69
C THR A 22 19.99 6.02 -0.21
N PRO A 23 20.22 7.08 0.58
CA PRO A 23 20.83 6.87 1.91
C PRO A 23 19.86 6.37 3.01
N GLU A 24 18.65 6.92 3.11
CA GLU A 24 17.71 6.60 4.20
C GLU A 24 16.96 5.27 3.95
N GLU A 25 16.77 4.92 2.68
CA GLU A 25 16.23 3.60 2.29
C GLU A 25 17.30 2.51 2.45
N ILE A 26 18.58 2.84 2.22
CA ILE A 26 19.72 1.98 2.58
C ILE A 26 19.82 1.76 4.09
N GLU A 27 19.59 2.79 4.93
CA GLU A 27 19.48 2.58 6.39
C GLU A 27 18.34 1.60 6.74
N ASN A 28 17.23 1.63 6.00
CA ASN A 28 16.16 0.65 6.16
C ASN A 28 16.52 -0.74 5.60
N LEU A 29 17.55 -0.88 4.77
CA LEU A 29 18.05 -2.19 4.33
C LEU A 29 18.75 -2.94 5.47
N GLU A 30 19.28 -2.24 6.48
CA GLU A 30 19.84 -2.89 7.68
C GLU A 30 18.78 -3.72 8.42
N PHE A 31 17.49 -3.37 8.28
CA PHE A 31 16.40 -4.19 8.83
C PHE A 31 16.29 -5.56 8.17
N PHE A 32 16.88 -5.79 7.00
CA PHE A 32 16.87 -7.07 6.30
C PHE A 32 17.98 -8.01 6.77
N ASP A 33 19.08 -7.49 7.31
CA ASP A 33 20.28 -8.27 7.68
C ASP A 33 19.96 -9.43 8.64
N ASP A 34 19.04 -9.21 9.58
CA ASP A 34 18.61 -10.21 10.57
C ASP A 34 17.10 -10.54 10.50
N LEU A 35 16.38 -10.02 9.51
CA LEU A 35 14.91 -10.13 9.42
C LEU A 35 14.42 -11.58 9.45
N ALA A 36 15.08 -12.42 8.67
CA ALA A 36 14.72 -13.83 8.58
C ALA A 36 14.87 -14.54 9.94
N ASP A 37 15.90 -14.20 10.70
CA ASP A 37 16.14 -14.76 12.02
C ASP A 37 15.19 -14.18 13.07
N ARG A 38 14.87 -12.89 12.99
CA ARG A 38 13.84 -12.26 13.82
C ARG A 38 12.49 -12.90 13.64
N ILE A 39 12.03 -13.11 12.39
CA ILE A 39 10.76 -13.80 12.11
C ILE A 39 10.77 -15.22 12.69
N ARG A 40 11.85 -15.99 12.51
CA ARG A 40 11.96 -17.36 13.07
C ARG A 40 12.05 -17.38 14.60
N ALA A 41 12.57 -16.33 15.21
CA ALA A 41 12.76 -16.22 16.66
C ALA A 41 11.47 -15.84 17.39
N VAL A 42 10.44 -15.34 16.69
CA VAL A 42 9.16 -14.96 17.29
C VAL A 42 8.53 -16.13 18.04
N ARG A 43 7.93 -15.82 19.19
CA ARG A 43 7.17 -16.75 20.02
C ARG A 43 5.85 -16.10 20.39
N ALA A 44 4.81 -16.92 20.56
CA ALA A 44 3.54 -16.45 21.06
C ALA A 44 3.72 -15.67 22.39
N PRO A 45 3.01 -14.55 22.60
CA PRO A 45 1.85 -14.08 21.84
C PRO A 45 2.18 -13.23 20.59
N ASP A 46 3.44 -12.94 20.32
CA ASP A 46 3.86 -12.14 19.18
C ASP A 46 3.76 -12.93 17.86
N THR A 47 3.68 -12.24 16.73
CA THR A 47 3.61 -12.85 15.39
C THR A 47 4.75 -12.36 14.50
N GLY A 48 5.14 -13.17 13.51
CA GLY A 48 6.11 -12.76 12.50
C GLY A 48 5.70 -11.49 11.75
N GLY A 49 4.39 -11.21 11.67
CA GLY A 49 3.84 -10.02 11.03
C GLY A 49 4.29 -8.71 11.68
N ALA A 50 4.53 -8.70 13.00
CA ALA A 50 5.07 -7.54 13.71
C ALA A 50 6.44 -7.09 13.17
N ASN A 51 7.22 -8.02 12.61
CA ASN A 51 8.53 -7.73 12.03
C ASN A 51 8.45 -7.28 10.56
N LEU A 52 7.28 -7.35 9.92
CA LEU A 52 7.11 -7.00 8.50
C LEU A 52 6.77 -5.52 8.26
N GLY A 53 6.47 -4.74 9.30
CA GLY A 53 6.05 -3.34 9.13
C GLY A 53 7.10 -2.45 8.44
N ALA A 54 8.29 -2.31 9.03
CA ALA A 54 9.37 -1.52 8.43
C ALA A 54 9.89 -2.14 7.11
N PRO A 55 10.18 -3.45 7.02
CA PRO A 55 10.55 -4.09 5.77
C PRO A 55 9.52 -3.93 4.65
N GLY A 56 8.22 -3.98 4.97
CA GLY A 56 7.15 -3.83 3.99
C GLY A 56 7.09 -2.41 3.42
N ARG A 57 7.30 -1.39 4.27
CA ARG A 57 7.46 0.00 3.81
C ARG A 57 8.69 0.16 2.93
N ALA A 58 9.82 -0.42 3.31
CA ALA A 58 11.06 -0.35 2.54
C ALA A 58 10.92 -1.03 1.16
N VAL A 59 10.36 -2.24 1.09
CA VAL A 59 10.09 -2.91 -0.20
C VAL A 59 9.15 -2.09 -1.06
N ALA A 60 8.08 -1.56 -0.49
CA ALA A 60 7.14 -0.71 -1.25
C ALA A 60 7.85 0.53 -1.80
N ALA A 61 8.67 1.22 -1.00
CA ALA A 61 9.43 2.39 -1.42
C ALA A 61 10.43 2.05 -2.54
N VAL A 62 11.24 1.01 -2.35
CA VAL A 62 12.22 0.53 -3.35
C VAL A 62 11.53 0.12 -4.65
N THR A 63 10.37 -0.54 -4.56
CA THR A 63 9.58 -0.90 -5.75
C THR A 63 9.17 0.33 -6.54
N VAL A 64 8.71 1.39 -5.88
CA VAL A 64 8.26 2.63 -6.52
C VAL A 64 9.42 3.46 -7.05
N LEU A 65 10.50 3.59 -6.29
CA LEU A 65 11.59 4.51 -6.59
C LEU A 65 12.68 3.90 -7.46
N SER A 66 12.88 2.58 -7.38
CA SER A 66 13.98 1.87 -8.04
C SER A 66 13.51 0.68 -8.92
N GLY A 67 12.20 0.46 -9.03
CA GLY A 67 11.60 -0.62 -9.84
C GLY A 67 11.57 -1.99 -9.17
N SER A 68 10.80 -2.91 -9.75
CA SER A 68 10.54 -4.25 -9.19
C SER A 68 11.79 -5.10 -9.04
N ALA A 69 12.70 -5.04 -10.02
CA ALA A 69 13.93 -5.83 -10.05
C ALA A 69 14.85 -5.54 -8.86
N THR A 70 14.90 -4.29 -8.40
CA THR A 70 15.67 -3.89 -7.21
C THR A 70 15.03 -4.45 -5.94
N ALA A 71 13.70 -4.38 -5.84
CA ALA A 71 12.94 -4.88 -4.69
C ALA A 71 13.03 -6.41 -4.55
N GLN A 72 13.09 -7.16 -5.66
CA GLN A 72 13.19 -8.64 -5.65
C GLN A 72 14.37 -9.15 -4.82
N VAL A 73 15.52 -8.46 -4.84
CA VAL A 73 16.71 -8.83 -4.05
C VAL A 73 16.42 -8.87 -2.54
N LEU A 74 15.54 -7.98 -2.07
CA LEU A 74 15.12 -7.92 -0.67
C LEU A 74 14.06 -8.98 -0.36
N LEU A 75 13.13 -9.17 -1.29
CA LEU A 75 12.03 -10.11 -1.19
C LEU A 75 12.51 -11.56 -1.10
N ASP A 76 13.53 -11.94 -1.87
CA ASP A 76 14.07 -13.30 -1.89
C ASP A 76 14.53 -13.81 -0.51
N GLN A 77 14.92 -12.89 0.39
CA GLN A 77 15.37 -13.22 1.74
C GLN A 77 14.22 -13.61 2.68
N VAL A 78 13.01 -13.10 2.41
CA VAL A 78 11.86 -13.19 3.31
C VAL A 78 10.74 -14.04 2.73
N ALA A 79 10.62 -14.12 1.41
CA ALA A 79 9.57 -14.85 0.71
C ALA A 79 9.35 -16.28 1.24
N PRO A 80 10.39 -17.08 1.56
CA PRO A 80 10.21 -18.43 2.11
C PRO A 80 9.51 -18.47 3.49
N LEU A 81 9.47 -17.36 4.22
CA LEU A 81 8.90 -17.26 5.57
C LEU A 81 7.44 -16.80 5.57
N LEU A 82 7.00 -16.14 4.49
CA LEU A 82 5.65 -15.57 4.39
C LEU A 82 4.52 -16.59 4.60
N PRO A 83 4.59 -17.84 4.11
CA PRO A 83 3.55 -18.83 4.41
C PRO A 83 3.39 -19.09 5.91
N GLY A 84 4.51 -19.11 6.67
CA GLY A 84 4.49 -19.28 8.12
C GLY A 84 3.83 -18.09 8.83
N VAL A 85 4.17 -16.87 8.42
CA VAL A 85 3.55 -15.64 8.95
C VAL A 85 2.04 -15.62 8.69
N ILE A 86 1.60 -16.02 7.49
CA ILE A 86 0.17 -16.13 7.17
C ILE A 86 -0.50 -17.16 8.10
N GLN A 87 0.12 -18.33 8.28
CA GLN A 87 -0.45 -19.37 9.14
C GLN A 87 -0.59 -18.95 10.61
N GLU A 88 0.33 -18.14 11.13
CA GLU A 88 0.26 -17.59 12.50
C GLU A 88 -0.93 -16.64 12.71
N LEU A 89 -1.35 -15.94 11.67
CA LEU A 89 -2.43 -14.94 11.69
C LEU A 89 -3.79 -15.50 11.21
N MET A 90 -3.81 -16.74 10.71
CA MET A 90 -5.01 -17.41 10.21
C MET A 90 -5.83 -18.10 11.32
N PRO A 91 -7.15 -18.30 11.12
CA PRO A 91 -7.94 -17.91 9.95
C PRO A 91 -8.34 -16.43 9.94
N VAL A 92 -8.35 -15.80 11.11
CA VAL A 92 -8.69 -14.38 11.30
C VAL A 92 -7.82 -13.86 12.44
N PRO A 93 -7.11 -12.73 12.26
CA PRO A 93 -6.26 -12.19 13.31
C PRO A 93 -7.08 -11.83 14.55
N ALA A 94 -6.53 -12.10 15.72
CA ALA A 94 -7.10 -11.56 16.95
C ALA A 94 -6.99 -10.04 16.93
N ARG A 95 -7.82 -9.37 17.75
CA ARG A 95 -7.89 -7.90 17.80
C ARG A 95 -6.51 -7.23 17.95
N GLN A 96 -5.66 -7.78 18.81
CA GLN A 96 -4.30 -7.30 19.08
C GLN A 96 -3.29 -7.56 17.95
N GLN A 97 -3.63 -8.44 17.00
CA GLN A 97 -2.79 -8.81 15.85
C GLN A 97 -3.22 -8.08 14.57
N CYS A 98 -4.23 -7.20 14.63
CA CYS A 98 -4.75 -6.51 13.45
C CYS A 98 -3.68 -5.63 12.77
N LEU A 99 -2.77 -5.03 13.54
CA LEU A 99 -1.67 -4.24 12.97
C LEU A 99 -0.65 -5.15 12.25
N ASP A 100 -0.26 -6.26 12.86
CA ASP A 100 0.61 -7.27 12.26
C ASP A 100 0.02 -7.81 10.95
N ALA A 101 -1.29 -8.05 10.92
CA ALA A 101 -2.01 -8.50 9.73
C ALA A 101 -2.02 -7.43 8.62
N LEU A 102 -2.20 -6.15 8.95
CA LEU A 102 -2.08 -5.06 7.97
C LEU A 102 -0.67 -5.01 7.38
N TRP A 103 0.36 -5.11 8.21
CA TRP A 103 1.76 -5.13 7.74
C TRP A 103 2.07 -6.35 6.89
N ALA A 104 1.60 -7.53 7.27
CA ALA A 104 1.74 -8.74 6.47
C ALA A 104 1.07 -8.60 5.09
N LEU A 105 -0.17 -8.08 5.03
CA LEU A 105 -0.87 -7.83 3.76
C LEU A 105 -0.13 -6.81 2.90
N SER A 106 0.34 -5.71 3.48
CA SER A 106 1.10 -4.70 2.76
C SER A 106 2.44 -5.21 2.23
N TYR A 107 3.15 -6.04 3.00
CA TYR A 107 4.36 -6.71 2.53
C TYR A 107 4.07 -7.65 1.36
N LEU A 108 3.04 -8.50 1.49
CA LEU A 108 2.61 -9.43 0.45
C LEU A 108 2.19 -8.70 -0.84
N ASN A 109 1.48 -7.58 -0.69
CA ASN A 109 1.12 -6.72 -1.82
C ASN A 109 2.36 -6.16 -2.52
N ALA A 110 3.33 -5.67 -1.74
CA ALA A 110 4.57 -5.17 -2.30
C ALA A 110 5.37 -6.25 -3.01
N ALA A 111 5.45 -7.46 -2.43
CA ALA A 111 6.07 -8.61 -3.04
C ALA A 111 5.43 -8.99 -4.38
N GLN A 112 4.10 -9.07 -4.41
CA GLN A 112 3.37 -9.36 -5.65
C GLN A 112 3.55 -8.26 -6.68
N CYS A 113 3.48 -6.97 -6.30
CA CYS A 113 3.65 -5.85 -7.22
C CYS A 113 5.07 -5.76 -7.78
N ALA A 114 6.04 -6.33 -7.07
CA ALA A 114 7.42 -6.51 -7.53
C ALA A 114 7.66 -7.83 -8.27
N GLY A 115 6.61 -8.59 -8.59
CA GLY A 115 6.71 -9.81 -9.40
C GLY A 115 7.10 -11.09 -8.65
N SER A 116 7.15 -11.08 -7.33
CA SER A 116 7.30 -12.31 -6.55
C SER A 116 6.05 -13.17 -6.62
N ASP A 117 6.24 -14.49 -6.62
CA ASP A 117 5.15 -15.45 -6.53
C ASP A 117 4.38 -15.29 -5.21
N ALA A 118 3.06 -15.15 -5.34
CA ALA A 118 2.17 -15.08 -4.20
C ALA A 118 2.10 -16.44 -3.50
N PRO A 119 2.17 -16.49 -2.15
CA PRO A 119 1.77 -17.68 -1.40
C PRO A 119 0.34 -18.08 -1.75
N THR A 120 0.07 -19.38 -1.85
CA THR A 120 -1.27 -19.90 -2.20
C THR A 120 -2.35 -19.40 -1.24
N GLU A 121 -1.97 -19.20 0.03
CA GLU A 121 -2.83 -18.77 1.12
C GLU A 121 -3.12 -17.26 1.12
N GLN A 122 -2.39 -16.46 0.34
CA GLN A 122 -2.51 -14.99 0.38
C GLN A 122 -3.92 -14.51 0.04
N GLN A 123 -4.52 -15.02 -1.03
CA GLN A 123 -5.87 -14.59 -1.43
C GLN A 123 -6.90 -14.89 -0.33
N ALA A 124 -6.76 -16.03 0.36
CA ALA A 124 -7.62 -16.38 1.47
C ALA A 124 -7.42 -15.42 2.65
N ALA A 125 -6.17 -15.02 2.94
CA ALA A 125 -5.86 -14.02 3.96
C ALA A 125 -6.44 -12.64 3.62
N GLU A 126 -6.28 -12.16 2.38
CA GLU A 126 -6.87 -10.90 1.90
C GLU A 126 -8.39 -10.88 2.13
N ILE A 127 -9.09 -11.97 1.77
CA ILE A 127 -10.54 -12.12 1.94
C ILE A 127 -10.93 -12.16 3.42
N ALA A 128 -10.21 -12.93 4.24
CA ALA A 128 -10.59 -13.18 5.62
C ALA A 128 -10.24 -12.03 6.58
N TRP A 129 -9.13 -11.34 6.36
CA TRP A 129 -8.58 -10.40 7.32
C TRP A 129 -9.16 -8.99 7.16
N LEU A 130 -9.39 -8.52 5.94
CA LEU A 130 -9.87 -7.15 5.67
C LEU A 130 -11.16 -6.78 6.42
N PRO A 131 -12.21 -7.64 6.49
CA PRO A 131 -13.39 -7.37 7.31
C PRO A 131 -13.06 -7.16 8.80
N THR A 132 -12.11 -7.91 9.34
CA THR A 132 -11.67 -7.82 10.74
C THR A 132 -10.86 -6.56 11.01
N LEU A 133 -10.02 -6.15 10.05
CA LEU A 133 -9.31 -4.87 10.10
C LEU A 133 -10.31 -3.69 10.14
N VAL A 134 -11.33 -3.73 9.28
CA VAL A 134 -12.41 -2.72 9.25
C VAL A 134 -13.26 -2.73 10.52
N ALA A 135 -13.53 -3.89 11.11
CA ALA A 135 -14.19 -3.96 12.43
C ALA A 135 -13.32 -3.40 13.57
N SER A 136 -12.01 -3.23 13.34
CA SER A 136 -11.01 -2.85 14.32
C SER A 136 -10.45 -1.43 14.14
N LEU A 137 -11.06 -0.59 13.28
CA LEU A 137 -10.55 0.73 12.86
C LEU A 137 -10.10 1.65 14.01
N GLY A 138 -10.78 1.58 15.16
CA GLY A 138 -10.43 2.38 16.34
C GLY A 138 -9.05 2.10 16.95
N GLN A 139 -8.29 1.12 16.41
CA GLN A 139 -6.90 0.83 16.78
C GLN A 139 -5.87 1.41 15.81
N PHE A 140 -6.31 1.90 14.66
CA PHE A 140 -5.45 2.36 13.58
C PHE A 140 -5.41 3.88 13.53
N SER A 141 -4.24 4.42 13.22
CA SER A 141 -4.06 5.81 12.82
C SER A 141 -4.84 6.11 11.53
N GLU A 142 -5.03 7.39 11.22
CA GLU A 142 -5.75 7.80 10.01
C GLU A 142 -5.07 7.28 8.73
N SER A 143 -3.74 7.33 8.64
CA SER A 143 -2.97 6.81 7.50
C SER A 143 -3.16 5.29 7.32
N GLU A 144 -3.18 4.53 8.42
CA GLU A 144 -3.45 3.09 8.36
C GLU A 144 -4.90 2.79 7.95
N GLN A 145 -5.88 3.59 8.39
CA GLN A 145 -7.26 3.47 7.93
C GLN A 145 -7.38 3.75 6.42
N GLN A 146 -6.68 4.77 5.91
CA GLN A 146 -6.60 5.04 4.48
C GLN A 146 -5.97 3.87 3.71
N THR A 147 -4.92 3.26 4.25
CA THR A 147 -4.29 2.05 3.70
C THR A 147 -5.26 0.87 3.65
N ILE A 148 -6.04 0.64 4.72
CA ILE A 148 -7.08 -0.41 4.76
C ILE A 148 -8.14 -0.19 3.69
N ALA A 149 -8.60 1.05 3.49
CA ALA A 149 -9.56 1.38 2.43
C ALA A 149 -9.02 1.07 1.03
N LEU A 150 -7.77 1.46 0.75
CA LEU A 150 -7.12 1.19 -0.54
C LEU A 150 -6.87 -0.31 -0.75
N ALA A 151 -6.48 -1.04 0.30
CA ALA A 151 -6.33 -2.49 0.25
C ALA A 151 -7.67 -3.19 -0.02
N ALA A 152 -8.76 -2.77 0.64
CA ALA A 152 -10.09 -3.30 0.38
C ALA A 152 -10.56 -3.06 -1.06
N ALA A 153 -10.28 -1.87 -1.62
CA ALA A 153 -10.56 -1.58 -3.02
C ALA A 153 -9.73 -2.48 -3.96
N ALA A 154 -8.43 -2.58 -3.75
CA ALA A 154 -7.53 -3.41 -4.55
C ALA A 154 -7.93 -4.89 -4.55
N CYS A 155 -8.35 -5.43 -3.40
CA CYS A 155 -8.82 -6.80 -3.23
C CYS A 155 -10.28 -7.03 -3.67
N ARG A 156 -10.91 -6.07 -4.37
CA ARG A 156 -12.31 -6.11 -4.83
C ARG A 156 -13.35 -6.30 -3.72
N GLN A 157 -13.01 -5.98 -2.47
CA GLN A 157 -13.92 -5.97 -1.32
C GLN A 157 -14.51 -4.57 -1.13
N VAL A 158 -15.03 -3.99 -2.21
CA VAL A 158 -15.45 -2.58 -2.29
C VAL A 158 -16.55 -2.19 -1.30
N SER A 159 -17.36 -3.15 -0.86
CA SER A 159 -18.39 -2.94 0.16
C SER A 159 -17.83 -2.55 1.53
N LEU A 160 -16.55 -2.82 1.80
CA LEU A 160 -15.88 -2.45 3.04
C LEU A 160 -15.44 -0.99 3.09
N VAL A 161 -15.19 -0.38 1.92
CA VAL A 161 -14.56 0.95 1.81
C VAL A 161 -15.41 2.06 2.45
N PRO A 162 -16.75 2.14 2.26
CA PRO A 162 -17.58 3.12 2.95
C PRO A 162 -17.49 3.02 4.48
N SER A 163 -17.41 1.80 5.01
CA SER A 163 -17.36 1.55 6.46
C SER A 163 -16.08 2.07 7.10
N VAL A 164 -14.96 2.09 6.36
CA VAL A 164 -13.72 2.71 6.82
C VAL A 164 -13.92 4.18 7.20
N PHE A 165 -14.78 4.87 6.47
CA PHE A 165 -15.03 6.30 6.63
C PHE A 165 -16.37 6.62 7.30
N GLY A 166 -17.00 5.63 7.94
CA GLY A 166 -18.29 5.82 8.62
C GLY A 166 -19.47 6.11 7.68
N LEU A 167 -19.36 5.74 6.40
CA LEU A 167 -20.42 5.90 5.41
C LEU A 167 -21.24 4.61 5.26
N ALA A 168 -22.53 4.77 4.97
CA ALA A 168 -23.46 3.64 4.83
C ALA A 168 -23.35 2.94 3.46
N ALA A 169 -22.91 3.64 2.42
CA ALA A 169 -22.83 3.13 1.05
C ALA A 169 -21.76 3.86 0.24
N LEU A 170 -21.37 3.27 -0.90
CA LEU A 170 -20.51 3.93 -1.88
C LEU A 170 -21.26 5.11 -2.54
N PRO A 171 -20.55 6.22 -2.83
CA PRO A 171 -21.12 7.28 -3.65
C PRO A 171 -21.27 6.82 -5.10
N THR A 172 -22.15 7.49 -5.85
CA THR A 172 -22.27 7.27 -7.30
C THR A 172 -20.94 7.59 -7.99
N PHE A 173 -20.45 6.65 -8.82
CA PHE A 173 -19.26 6.87 -9.62
C PHE A 173 -19.44 8.03 -10.61
N THR A 174 -18.45 8.92 -10.68
CA THR A 174 -18.42 10.05 -11.61
C THR A 174 -17.09 10.05 -12.37
N PRO A 175 -17.08 9.70 -13.67
CA PRO A 175 -15.85 9.65 -14.47
C PRO A 175 -15.08 10.97 -14.46
N GLY A 176 -13.74 10.89 -14.45
CA GLY A 176 -12.85 12.04 -14.53
C GLY A 176 -12.85 12.96 -13.31
N ALA A 177 -13.34 12.52 -12.16
CA ALA A 177 -13.24 13.28 -10.92
C ALA A 177 -11.79 13.40 -10.44
N THR A 178 -11.45 14.49 -9.77
CA THR A 178 -10.16 14.68 -9.08
C THR A 178 -10.40 15.03 -7.62
N PHE A 179 -9.40 14.81 -6.75
CA PHE A 179 -9.59 14.85 -5.30
C PHE A 179 -8.51 15.65 -4.56
N GLY A 180 -7.40 16.01 -5.21
CA GLY A 180 -6.27 16.73 -4.64
C GLY A 180 -5.72 16.02 -3.41
N PHE A 181 -5.93 16.62 -2.24
CA PHE A 181 -5.50 16.07 -0.94
C PHE A 181 -6.53 15.16 -0.26
N ASN A 182 -7.73 15.01 -0.82
CA ASN A 182 -8.79 14.20 -0.24
C ASN A 182 -8.62 12.70 -0.55
N VAL A 183 -7.79 12.00 0.23
CA VAL A 183 -7.54 10.55 0.07
C VAL A 183 -8.83 9.73 0.25
N GLN A 184 -9.67 10.07 1.23
CA GLN A 184 -10.96 9.41 1.45
C GLN A 184 -11.82 9.46 0.17
N GLY A 185 -11.92 10.64 -0.45
CA GLY A 185 -12.67 10.82 -1.70
C GLY A 185 -12.11 9.97 -2.83
N PHE A 186 -10.79 9.93 -2.97
CA PHE A 186 -10.11 9.07 -3.95
C PHE A 186 -10.40 7.58 -3.71
N ALA A 187 -10.26 7.08 -2.48
CA ALA A 187 -10.51 5.68 -2.15
C ALA A 187 -11.96 5.26 -2.43
N LEU A 188 -12.93 6.10 -2.06
CA LEU A 188 -14.36 5.89 -2.37
C LEU A 188 -14.63 5.90 -3.88
N HIS A 189 -13.97 6.79 -4.61
CA HIS A 189 -14.10 6.87 -6.07
C HIS A 189 -13.56 5.63 -6.78
N ILE A 190 -12.38 5.14 -6.39
CA ILE A 190 -11.82 3.89 -6.92
C ILE A 190 -12.73 2.70 -6.60
N ALA A 191 -13.24 2.61 -5.37
CA ALA A 191 -14.18 1.56 -4.99
C ALA A 191 -15.48 1.60 -5.81
N ALA A 192 -16.05 2.79 -6.04
CA ALA A 192 -17.23 2.99 -6.89
C ALA A 192 -16.96 2.67 -8.38
N ALA A 193 -15.76 2.99 -8.88
CA ALA A 193 -15.31 2.62 -10.22
C ALA A 193 -15.29 1.09 -10.40
N ILE A 194 -14.72 0.37 -9.42
CA ILE A 194 -14.66 -1.10 -9.41
C ILE A 194 -16.07 -1.70 -9.34
N GLU A 195 -16.95 -1.17 -8.48
CA GLU A 195 -18.34 -1.63 -8.36
C GLU A 195 -19.11 -1.47 -9.67
N SER A 196 -18.95 -0.31 -10.33
CA SER A 196 -19.58 -0.01 -11.62
C SER A 196 -18.88 -0.65 -12.82
N ARG A 197 -17.74 -1.32 -12.62
CA ARG A 197 -16.88 -1.86 -13.68
C ARG A 197 -16.48 -0.79 -14.70
N ALA A 198 -16.18 0.40 -14.21
CA ALA A 198 -15.69 1.49 -15.03
C ALA A 198 -14.34 1.11 -15.67
N PRO A 199 -14.06 1.60 -16.90
CA PRO A 199 -12.78 1.38 -17.54
C PRO A 199 -11.69 2.31 -16.94
N TYR A 200 -10.42 2.02 -17.22
CA TYR A 200 -9.28 2.77 -16.66
C TYR A 200 -9.31 4.25 -17.04
N GLU A 201 -9.73 4.57 -18.26
CA GLU A 201 -9.79 5.92 -18.80
C GLU A 201 -10.71 6.84 -17.97
N ASP A 202 -11.73 6.27 -17.31
CA ASP A 202 -12.65 7.03 -16.46
C ASP A 202 -12.05 7.38 -15.10
N VAL A 203 -10.96 6.72 -14.67
CA VAL A 203 -10.28 6.95 -13.38
C VAL A 203 -8.87 7.55 -13.52
N GLU A 204 -8.32 7.55 -14.74
CA GLU A 204 -6.95 7.99 -15.01
C GLU A 204 -6.65 9.38 -14.44
N MET A 205 -7.55 10.35 -14.63
CA MET A 205 -7.34 11.70 -14.09
C MET A 205 -7.30 11.74 -12.56
N ALA A 206 -8.13 10.94 -11.88
CA ALA A 206 -8.11 10.82 -10.42
C ALA A 206 -6.79 10.20 -9.94
N TRP A 207 -6.30 9.20 -10.67
CA TRP A 207 -5.07 8.49 -10.38
C TRP A 207 -3.84 9.40 -10.54
N LEU A 208 -3.72 10.12 -11.66
CA LEU A 208 -2.62 11.03 -11.90
C LEU A 208 -2.58 12.17 -10.86
N ASP A 209 -3.73 12.74 -10.51
CA ASP A 209 -3.87 13.74 -9.44
C ASP A 209 -3.41 13.18 -8.08
N PHE A 210 -3.79 11.93 -7.77
CA PHE A 210 -3.37 11.25 -6.55
C PHE A 210 -1.85 11.04 -6.48
N VAL A 211 -1.25 10.50 -7.55
CA VAL A 211 0.20 10.25 -7.66
C VAL A 211 0.98 11.56 -7.62
N HIS A 212 0.55 12.58 -8.35
CA HIS A 212 1.21 13.89 -8.35
C HIS A 212 1.22 14.51 -6.95
N GLY A 213 0.13 14.38 -6.21
CA GLY A 213 0.04 14.89 -4.84
C GLY A 213 0.62 13.95 -3.77
N PHE A 214 1.16 12.78 -4.11
CA PHE A 214 1.65 11.80 -3.14
C PHE A 214 2.88 12.28 -2.35
N PRO A 215 3.93 12.89 -2.94
CA PRO A 215 5.11 13.31 -2.18
C PRO A 215 4.78 14.22 -0.98
N ILE A 216 3.81 15.12 -1.15
CA ILE A 216 3.33 15.99 -0.06
C ILE A 216 2.56 15.16 1.00
N LYS A 217 1.73 14.22 0.59
CA LYS A 217 0.99 13.33 1.52
C LYS A 217 1.94 12.43 2.33
N LEU A 218 3.06 12.03 1.72
CA LEU A 218 4.12 11.28 2.39
C LEU A 218 4.83 12.15 3.43
N ASP A 219 5.26 13.36 3.04
CA ASP A 219 5.93 14.33 3.93
C ASP A 219 5.05 14.70 5.14
N THR A 220 3.73 14.85 4.93
CA THR A 220 2.79 15.15 6.01
C THR A 220 2.34 13.92 6.82
N GLY A 221 2.83 12.72 6.48
CA GLY A 221 2.43 11.46 7.13
C GLY A 221 0.98 11.06 6.92
N THR A 222 0.30 11.67 5.94
CA THR A 222 -1.08 11.34 5.56
C THR A 222 -1.16 9.98 4.89
N LEU A 223 -0.16 9.65 4.07
CA LEU A 223 0.01 8.36 3.43
C LEU A 223 1.43 7.84 3.62
N ASP A 224 1.60 6.54 3.40
CA ASP A 224 2.89 5.88 3.32
C ASP A 224 3.06 5.13 1.99
N TRP A 225 4.23 4.54 1.78
CA TRP A 225 4.55 3.77 0.57
C TRP A 225 3.61 2.58 0.32
N PRO A 226 3.27 1.74 1.32
CA PRO A 226 2.23 0.73 1.17
C PRO A 226 0.90 1.25 0.63
N ALA A 227 0.41 2.39 1.13
CA ALA A 227 -0.85 2.96 0.67
C ALA A 227 -0.82 3.30 -0.83
N LEU A 228 0.28 3.89 -1.31
CA LEU A 228 0.44 4.19 -2.74
C LEU A 228 0.42 2.92 -3.59
N LEU A 229 1.11 1.86 -3.14
CA LEU A 229 1.19 0.62 -3.90
C LEU A 229 -0.15 -0.15 -3.91
N TRP A 230 -0.92 -0.06 -2.82
CA TRP A 230 -2.30 -0.54 -2.80
C TRP A 230 -3.20 0.24 -3.77
N ALA A 231 -3.07 1.58 -3.81
CA ALA A 231 -3.79 2.41 -4.78
C ALA A 231 -3.42 2.03 -6.23
N ALA A 232 -2.13 1.83 -6.52
CA ALA A 232 -1.67 1.39 -7.83
C ALA A 232 -2.22 0.02 -8.22
N ARG A 233 -2.22 -0.96 -7.31
CA ARG A 233 -2.85 -2.27 -7.58
C ARG A 233 -4.35 -2.13 -7.87
N ALA A 234 -5.06 -1.28 -7.13
CA ALA A 234 -6.48 -1.05 -7.38
C ALA A 234 -6.73 -0.44 -8.77
N VAL A 235 -5.91 0.53 -9.18
CA VAL A 235 -6.05 1.22 -10.47
C VAL A 235 -5.55 0.36 -11.62
N TYR A 236 -4.29 -0.06 -11.62
CA TYR A 236 -3.68 -0.74 -12.76
C TYR A 236 -4.15 -2.20 -12.90
N ALA A 237 -4.12 -2.99 -11.82
CA ALA A 237 -4.47 -4.41 -11.92
C ALA A 237 -5.98 -4.65 -11.80
N THR A 238 -6.64 -4.02 -10.83
CA THR A 238 -8.07 -4.31 -10.57
C THR A 238 -9.00 -3.62 -11.56
N ILE A 239 -8.75 -2.36 -11.94
CA ILE A 239 -9.51 -1.64 -12.97
C ILE A 239 -8.89 -1.85 -14.36
N GLY A 240 -7.59 -1.55 -14.52
CA GLY A 240 -6.88 -1.61 -15.82
C GLY A 240 -6.61 -3.02 -16.34
N GLY A 241 -6.67 -4.04 -15.47
CA GLY A 241 -6.53 -5.44 -15.86
C GLY A 241 -5.12 -5.91 -16.15
N ILE A 242 -4.08 -5.12 -15.83
CA ILE A 242 -2.70 -5.59 -15.96
C ILE A 242 -2.38 -6.68 -14.91
N PRO A 243 -1.41 -7.57 -15.15
CA PRO A 243 -0.93 -8.49 -14.13
C PRO A 243 -0.44 -7.75 -12.88
N VAL A 244 -0.78 -8.25 -11.68
CA VAL A 244 -0.32 -7.63 -10.41
C VAL A 244 1.21 -7.52 -10.37
N ALA A 245 1.91 -8.51 -10.92
CA ALA A 245 3.37 -8.55 -11.06
C ALA A 245 3.99 -7.38 -11.83
N GLU A 246 3.21 -6.68 -12.65
CA GLU A 246 3.68 -5.55 -13.47
C GLU A 246 3.34 -4.19 -12.83
N VAL A 247 2.53 -4.16 -11.76
CA VAL A 247 2.05 -2.92 -11.12
C VAL A 247 3.19 -2.06 -10.58
N GLY A 248 4.21 -2.68 -9.98
CA GLY A 248 5.35 -1.96 -9.42
C GLY A 248 6.13 -1.22 -10.49
N ASP A 249 6.36 -1.87 -11.63
CA ASP A 249 7.10 -1.27 -12.75
C ASP A 249 6.31 -0.18 -13.47
N GLU A 250 5.00 -0.35 -13.64
CA GLU A 250 4.12 0.70 -14.20
C GLU A 250 4.06 1.93 -13.29
N LEU A 251 3.98 1.74 -11.96
CA LEU A 251 4.05 2.86 -11.02
C LEU A 251 5.44 3.51 -11.03
N HIS A 252 6.51 2.72 -11.04
CA HIS A 252 7.87 3.24 -11.13
C HIS A 252 8.08 4.08 -12.40
N ALA A 253 7.65 3.57 -13.55
CA ALA A 253 7.73 4.29 -14.81
C ALA A 253 6.93 5.60 -14.78
N LEU A 254 5.74 5.61 -14.16
CA LEU A 254 4.96 6.83 -14.00
C LEU A 254 5.71 7.88 -13.16
N VAL A 255 6.25 7.50 -12.00
CA VAL A 255 6.91 8.47 -11.10
C VAL A 255 8.29 8.90 -11.60
N ALA A 256 9.01 8.04 -12.30
CA ALA A 256 10.31 8.37 -12.90
C ALA A 256 10.20 9.40 -14.04
N ASN A 257 9.01 9.55 -14.62
CA ASN A 257 8.70 10.50 -15.68
C ASN A 257 7.89 11.72 -15.20
N ALA A 258 7.61 11.84 -13.90
CA ALA A 258 6.77 12.87 -13.28
C ALA A 258 7.49 14.19 -12.97
#